data_AF-A0A7K1B792-F1
#
_entry.id   AF-A0A7K1B792-F1
#
_cell.length_a   1.000
_cell.length_b   1.000
_cell.length_c   1.000
_cell.angle_alpha   90.00
_cell.angle_beta   90.00
_cell.angle_gamma   90.00
#
_symmetry.space_group_name_H-M   'P 1'
#
loop_
_entity.id
_entity.type
_entity.pdbx_description
1 polymer ?
#
loop_
_entity_poly.entity_id
_entity_poly.type
_entity_poly.pdbx_seq_one_letter_code
_entity_poly.pdbx_strand_id
1 'polypeptide(L)'
;MASCAAGEEIEETVGSVAEQVDEGLTAVPVANGVACDTDRQTFELAIEAFTAMTGAPPAAEADLVTQGFLSTEVPGYDLDPTGSIVPAPGSNCG
;
A
#
# COMPACT_ATOMS: atom_id res chain seq x y z
N MET A 1 43.93 36.47 -9.31
CA MET A 1 43.12 37.00 -8.20
C MET A 1 41.76 36.34 -8.29
N ALA A 2 41.34 35.69 -7.21
CA ALA A 2 40.11 34.92 -7.10
C ALA A 2 38.87 35.81 -7.20
N SER A 3 37.76 35.24 -7.68
CA SER A 3 36.49 35.30 -6.94
C SER A 3 35.52 34.27 -7.51
N CYS A 4 35.05 33.38 -6.63
CA CYS A 4 33.98 32.42 -6.90
C CYS A 4 32.65 33.16 -6.92
N ALA A 5 31.87 33.03 -8.00
CA ALA A 5 30.45 33.33 -7.96
C ALA A 5 29.74 32.08 -7.40
N ALA A 6 29.59 32.05 -6.07
CA ALA A 6 28.73 31.11 -5.38
C ALA A 6 27.85 31.94 -4.45
N GLY A 7 26.52 31.85 -4.61
CA GLY A 7 25.64 32.36 -3.55
C GLY A 7 24.21 32.79 -3.89
N GLU A 8 23.68 32.66 -5.12
CA GLU A 8 22.31 33.14 -5.39
C GLU A 8 21.32 32.03 -5.84
N GLU A 9 21.78 30.95 -6.47
CA GLU A 9 20.87 29.92 -7.01
C GLU A 9 20.56 28.75 -6.05
N ILE A 10 21.12 28.79 -4.85
CA ILE A 10 20.83 27.77 -3.83
C ILE A 10 19.54 28.07 -3.07
N GLU A 11 19.22 29.33 -2.78
CA GLU A 11 18.09 29.70 -1.90
C GLU A 11 16.71 29.42 -2.52
N GLU A 12 16.52 29.68 -3.81
CA GLU A 12 15.27 29.34 -4.53
C GLU A 12 15.09 27.81 -4.62
N THR A 13 16.19 27.10 -4.87
CA THR A 13 16.21 25.63 -4.97
C THR A 13 15.92 24.96 -3.62
N VAL A 14 16.48 25.44 -2.49
CA VAL A 14 16.14 24.87 -1.17
C VAL A 14 14.70 25.17 -0.76
N GLY A 15 14.13 26.32 -1.16
CA GLY A 15 12.71 26.60 -0.97
C GLY A 15 11.82 25.56 -1.66
N SER A 16 12.04 25.34 -2.97
CA SER A 16 11.26 24.36 -3.73
C SER A 16 11.47 22.92 -3.25
N VAL A 17 12.68 22.57 -2.81
CA VAL A 17 12.98 21.22 -2.29
C VAL A 17 12.32 21.02 -0.91
N ALA A 18 12.32 22.03 -0.04
CA ALA A 18 11.64 21.94 1.26
C ALA A 18 10.12 21.78 1.09
N GLU A 19 9.51 22.52 0.16
CA GLU A 19 8.08 22.40 -0.16
C GLU A 19 7.74 21.04 -0.78
N GLN A 20 8.56 20.53 -1.70
CA GLN A 20 8.38 19.18 -2.27
C GLN A 20 8.52 18.08 -1.21
N VAL A 21 9.41 18.25 -0.23
CA VAL A 21 9.56 17.30 0.87
C VAL A 21 8.34 17.33 1.79
N ASP A 22 7.81 18.51 2.13
CA ASP A 22 6.63 18.64 2.99
C ASP A 22 5.37 18.07 2.31
N GLU A 23 5.18 18.36 1.03
CA GLU A 23 4.10 17.77 0.23
C GLU A 23 4.27 16.25 0.09
N GLY A 24 5.49 15.76 -0.12
CA GLY A 24 5.78 14.33 -0.13
C GLY A 24 5.45 13.66 1.21
N LEU A 25 5.83 14.27 2.33
CA LEU A 25 5.57 13.74 3.68
C LEU A 25 4.08 13.67 4.01
N THR A 26 3.27 14.57 3.47
CA THR A 26 1.82 14.57 3.66
C THR A 26 1.10 13.66 2.66
N ALA A 27 1.61 13.52 1.44
CA ALA A 27 1.05 12.65 0.41
C ALA A 27 1.26 11.15 0.70
N VAL A 28 2.42 10.76 1.24
CA VAL A 28 2.75 9.35 1.56
C VAL A 28 1.72 8.67 2.46
N PRO A 29 1.35 9.20 3.64
CA PRO A 29 0.37 8.55 4.51
C PRO A 29 -1.03 8.48 3.87
N VAL A 30 -1.42 9.48 3.08
CA VAL A 30 -2.69 9.47 2.34
C VAL A 30 -2.68 8.37 1.27
N ALA A 31 -1.60 8.28 0.49
CA ALA A 31 -1.45 7.25 -0.53
C ALA A 31 -1.43 5.85 0.08
N ASN A 32 -0.76 5.67 1.23
CA ASN A 32 -0.77 4.41 1.97
C ASN A 32 -2.19 4.04 2.42
N GLY A 33 -2.96 4.98 2.96
CA GLY A 33 -4.35 4.73 3.36
C GLY A 33 -5.22 4.27 2.19
N VAL A 34 -5.12 4.95 1.04
CA VAL A 34 -5.87 4.58 -0.17
C VAL A 34 -5.45 3.21 -0.70
N ALA A 35 -4.14 2.90 -0.67
CA ALA A 35 -3.64 1.58 -1.07
C ALA A 35 -4.22 0.48 -0.18
N CYS A 36 -4.17 0.66 1.14
CA CYS A 36 -4.75 -0.29 2.09
C CYS A 36 -6.26 -0.49 1.88
N ASP A 37 -7.03 0.57 1.69
CA ASP A 37 -8.47 0.42 1.44
C ASP A 37 -8.77 -0.29 0.12
N THR A 38 -7.95 -0.07 -0.91
CA THR A 38 -8.09 -0.72 -2.22
C THR A 38 -7.72 -2.21 -2.14
N ASP A 39 -6.63 -2.51 -1.45
CA ASP A 39 -6.17 -3.88 -1.21
C ASP A 39 -7.21 -4.67 -0.43
N ARG A 40 -7.77 -4.08 0.64
CA ARG A 40 -8.84 -4.70 1.42
C ARG A 40 -10.07 -5.02 0.58
N GLN A 41 -10.55 -4.06 -0.22
CA GLN A 41 -11.71 -4.28 -1.10
C GLN A 41 -11.44 -5.37 -2.15
N THR A 42 -10.23 -5.40 -2.70
CA THR A 42 -9.81 -6.44 -3.65
C THR A 42 -9.83 -7.82 -3.00
N PHE A 43 -9.35 -7.91 -1.76
CA PHE A 43 -9.31 -9.14 -0.99
C PHE A 43 -10.72 -9.62 -0.60
N GLU A 44 -11.59 -8.71 -0.13
CA GLU A 44 -13.01 -8.99 0.16
C GLU A 44 -13.72 -9.56 -1.08
N LEU A 45 -13.54 -8.92 -2.24
CA LEU A 45 -14.13 -9.38 -3.49
C LEU A 45 -13.61 -10.76 -3.92
N ALA A 46 -12.30 -11.02 -3.75
CA ALA A 46 -11.71 -12.32 -4.06
C ALA A 46 -12.27 -13.44 -3.18
N ILE A 47 -12.47 -13.18 -1.88
CA ILE A 47 -13.09 -14.12 -0.93
C ILE A 47 -14.55 -14.39 -1.30
N GLU A 48 -15.32 -13.34 -1.63
CA GLU A 48 -16.70 -13.48 -2.08
C GLU A 48 -16.80 -14.35 -3.34
N ALA A 49 -15.94 -14.07 -4.34
CA ALA A 49 -15.90 -14.82 -5.59
C ALA A 49 -15.49 -16.29 -5.36
N PHE A 50 -14.48 -16.53 -4.53
CA PHE A 50 -14.06 -17.87 -4.13
C PHE A 50 -15.20 -18.64 -3.45
N THR A 51 -15.87 -17.99 -2.49
CA THR A 51 -16.98 -18.59 -1.74
C THR A 51 -18.15 -18.93 -2.66
N ALA A 52 -18.47 -18.04 -3.59
CA ALA A 52 -19.52 -18.27 -4.58
C ALA A 52 -19.22 -19.46 -5.51
N MET A 53 -17.95 -19.68 -5.85
CA MET A 53 -17.53 -20.75 -6.76
C MET A 53 -17.32 -22.11 -6.08
N THR A 54 -16.80 -22.12 -4.85
CA THR A 54 -16.42 -23.34 -4.13
C THR A 54 -17.43 -23.78 -3.07
N GLY A 55 -18.31 -22.86 -2.65
CA GLY A 55 -19.29 -23.09 -1.59
C GLY A 55 -18.74 -22.94 -0.16
N ALA A 56 -17.47 -22.56 0.00
CA ALA A 56 -16.83 -22.33 1.30
C ALA A 56 -15.84 -21.16 1.21
N PRO A 57 -15.57 -20.43 2.31
CA PRO A 57 -14.51 -19.42 2.33
C PRO A 57 -13.13 -20.08 2.13
N PRO A 58 -12.12 -19.32 1.64
CA PRO A 58 -10.75 -19.81 1.56
C PRO A 58 -10.19 -20.10 2.96
N ALA A 59 -9.34 -21.12 3.08
CA ALA A 59 -8.69 -21.47 4.34
C ALA A 59 -7.43 -20.64 4.58
N ALA A 60 -6.79 -20.19 3.49
CA ALA A 60 -5.66 -19.28 3.49
C ALA A 60 -5.67 -18.42 2.22
N GLU A 61 -4.96 -17.30 2.24
CA GLU A 61 -4.85 -16.43 1.06
C GLU A 61 -4.26 -17.15 -0.15
N ALA A 62 -3.33 -18.09 0.08
CA ALA A 62 -2.74 -18.94 -0.96
C ALA A 62 -3.79 -19.69 -1.81
N ASP A 63 -4.99 -19.97 -1.26
CA ASP A 63 -6.09 -20.59 -2.00
C ASP A 63 -6.62 -19.65 -3.09
N LEU A 64 -6.70 -18.35 -2.81
CA LEU A 64 -7.16 -17.32 -3.75
C LEU A 64 -6.16 -17.13 -4.90
N VAL A 65 -4.87 -17.19 -4.60
CA VAL A 65 -3.81 -17.14 -5.62
C VAL A 65 -3.83 -18.39 -6.48
N THR A 66 -3.89 -19.57 -5.85
CA THR A 66 -3.86 -20.86 -6.56
C THR A 66 -5.08 -21.03 -7.49
N GLN A 67 -6.25 -20.55 -7.07
CA GLN A 67 -7.46 -20.60 -7.89
C GLN A 67 -7.61 -19.40 -8.84
N GLY A 68 -6.66 -18.45 -8.82
CA GLY A 68 -6.60 -17.33 -9.76
C GLY A 68 -7.59 -16.19 -9.48
N PHE A 69 -8.14 -16.11 -8.26
CA PHE A 69 -8.89 -14.94 -7.79
C PHE A 69 -7.97 -13.76 -7.48
N LEU A 70 -6.73 -14.06 -7.07
CA LEU A 70 -5.64 -13.10 -6.92
C LEU A 70 -4.46 -13.51 -7.79
N SER A 71 -3.68 -12.53 -8.25
CA SER A 71 -2.42 -12.78 -8.97
C SER A 71 -1.25 -13.10 -8.05
N THR A 72 -1.29 -12.59 -6.82
CA THR A 72 -0.30 -12.77 -5.74
C THR A 72 -0.98 -12.48 -4.41
N GLU A 73 -0.36 -12.90 -3.31
CA GLU A 73 -0.76 -12.49 -1.96
C GLU A 73 -0.64 -10.97 -1.78
N VAL A 74 -1.58 -10.40 -1.03
CA VAL A 74 -1.76 -8.99 -0.73
C VAL A 74 -0.86 -8.65 0.46
N PRO A 75 0.21 -7.86 0.29
CA PRO A 75 1.19 -7.63 1.34
C PRO A 75 0.65 -6.85 2.54
N GLY A 76 -0.48 -6.16 2.39
CA GLY A 76 -1.11 -5.35 3.44
C GLY A 76 -1.99 -6.15 4.42
N TYR A 77 -2.46 -7.33 4.02
CA TYR A 77 -3.51 -8.05 4.73
C TYR A 77 -3.26 -9.56 4.71
N ASP A 78 -3.87 -10.28 5.63
CA ASP A 78 -3.83 -11.75 5.70
C ASP A 78 -5.18 -12.25 6.24
N LEU A 79 -5.43 -13.55 6.13
CA LEU A 79 -6.56 -14.22 6.75
C LEU A 79 -6.17 -14.77 8.11
N ASP A 80 -6.92 -14.37 9.14
CA ASP A 80 -6.79 -15.01 10.45
C ASP A 80 -7.39 -16.44 10.42
N PRO A 81 -7.15 -17.26 11.46
CA PRO A 81 -7.69 -18.62 11.52
C PRO A 81 -9.23 -18.71 11.54
N THR A 82 -9.94 -17.58 11.69
CA THR A 82 -11.40 -17.50 11.63
C THR A 82 -11.91 -17.13 10.24
N GLY A 83 -11.01 -16.84 9.29
CA GLY A 83 -11.32 -16.37 7.94
C GLY A 83 -11.61 -14.87 7.86
N SER A 84 -11.24 -14.10 8.88
CA SER A 84 -11.36 -12.64 8.88
C SER A 84 -10.12 -12.01 8.25
N ILE A 85 -10.31 -10.95 7.47
CA ILE A 85 -9.20 -10.15 6.94
C ILE A 85 -8.61 -9.32 8.08
N VAL A 86 -7.31 -9.48 8.31
CA VAL A 86 -6.55 -8.75 9.33
C VAL A 86 -5.32 -8.10 8.70
N PRO A 87 -4.81 -6.97 9.23
CA PRO A 87 -3.56 -6.40 8.73
C PRO A 87 -2.40 -7.40 8.86
N ALA A 88 -1.62 -7.54 7.78
CA ALA A 88 -0.47 -8.43 7.80
C ALA A 88 0.60 -7.91 8.79
N PRO A 89 1.37 -8.80 9.45
CA PRO A 89 2.42 -8.37 10.37
C PRO A 89 3.45 -7.45 9.70
N GLY A 90 3.62 -6.24 10.24
CA GLY A 90 4.55 -5.23 9.70
C GLY A 90 4.01 -4.47 8.48
N SER A 91 2.75 -4.66 8.11
CA SER A 91 2.07 -3.82 7.13
C SER A 91 1.81 -2.41 7.66
N ASN A 92 1.61 -1.47 6.74
CA ASN A 92 1.17 -0.10 7.06
C ASN A 92 -0.36 0.02 7.08
N CYS A 93 -1.09 -1.09 7.08
CA CYS A 93 -2.54 -1.16 6.89
C CYS A 93 -3.34 -1.42 8.18
N GLY A 94 -2.77 -1.04 9.34
CA GLY A 94 -3.37 -1.21 10.67
C GLY A 94 -2.92 -0.15 11.68
#